data_AF-V8P182-F1
#
_entry.id   AF-V8P182-F1
#
_cell.length_a   1.000
_cell.length_b   1.000
_cell.length_c   1.000
_cell.angle_alpha   90.00
_cell.angle_beta   90.00
_cell.angle_gamma   90.00
#
_symmetry.space_group_name_H-M   'P 1'
#
loop_
_entity.id
_entity.type
_entity.pdbx_description
1 polymer ?
#
loop_
_entity_poly.entity_id
_entity_poly.type
_entity_poly.pdbx_seq_one_letter_code
_entity_poly.pdbx_strand_id
1 'polypeptide(L)'
;KYSAWQKDGSFHYVHKTPFGKYSFICVDASLTPGPKKPYNFYGILNANKMEELSALISESRESNHTILFGHYPTSSIISVSPGIRTAMRFALVYLCGHFHTLGGLMPVLHTRHPDGTLELEYRILAFDHDLFSFADLKFEEWPVILITNPKSYLYSSYAHEPLQRILHSTHIRILAFSPSPIKFVKIMIDDIYLGDAIQVSGPLYVLKWSPKNYSQGFHQIAVTVKVRTFFVLSIIFQLTLLIIFRFRAKPKFKKPPGVAVRTSFSLHVLSKIDLFFYSFLVLNLYTVLGPWFIAELIDDHVGVCFSFGLIVNGQFFEGSVTFIFGILQVLFFNLPLMAYTCWCLLLRCQGQCFRSHLYLTKPYWTVPIHLTMLLLFFWQVFSCYILLKTYGTLAFFLSPIKTGVVALTLFLVYRIWTMESILLRTFTLDIK
;
A
#
# COMPACT_ATOMS: atom_id res chain seq x y z
N LYS A 1 4.77 -26.36 12.71
CA LYS A 1 5.91 -26.09 11.77
C LYS A 1 6.04 -24.66 11.21
N TYR A 2 5.02 -23.78 11.25
CA TYR A 2 5.13 -22.40 10.69
C TYR A 2 5.09 -21.26 11.73
N SER A 3 5.01 -21.55 13.03
CA SER A 3 5.16 -20.53 14.07
C SER A 3 6.65 -20.28 14.35
N ALA A 4 7.04 -19.02 14.57
CA ALA A 4 8.41 -18.67 14.98
C ALA A 4 8.83 -19.38 16.29
N TRP A 5 7.84 -19.82 17.08
CA TRP A 5 8.02 -20.55 18.32
C TRP A 5 8.30 -22.06 18.09
N GLN A 6 7.97 -22.61 16.92
CA GLN A 6 8.20 -24.03 16.56
C GLN A 6 7.64 -25.06 17.57
N LYS A 7 6.67 -24.69 18.41
CA LYS A 7 5.90 -25.62 19.25
C LYS A 7 4.74 -26.21 18.48
N ASP A 8 4.51 -27.50 18.68
CA ASP A 8 3.28 -28.19 18.31
C ASP A 8 2.35 -28.24 19.53
N GLY A 9 1.04 -28.19 19.31
CA GLY A 9 0.04 -28.16 20.38
C GLY A 9 -0.26 -26.77 20.95
N SER A 10 -1.03 -26.75 22.04
CA SER A 10 -1.31 -25.54 22.80
C SER A 10 -0.04 -25.06 23.49
N PHE A 11 0.13 -23.74 23.63
CA PHE A 11 1.29 -23.20 24.32
C PHE A 11 0.99 -21.83 24.93
N HIS A 12 1.81 -21.44 25.90
CA HIS A 12 1.76 -20.15 26.55
C HIS A 12 3.06 -19.38 26.32
N TYR A 13 2.92 -18.14 25.86
CA TYR A 13 4.00 -17.18 25.71
C TYR A 13 3.69 -15.94 26.54
N VAL A 14 4.65 -15.50 27.37
CA VAL A 14 4.53 -14.28 28.15
C VAL A 14 5.43 -13.21 27.57
N HIS A 15 4.82 -12.15 27.04
CA HIS A 15 5.52 -10.94 26.66
C HIS A 15 5.74 -10.05 27.89
N LYS A 16 6.99 -9.88 28.31
CA LYS A 16 7.36 -9.03 29.45
C LYS A 16 7.80 -7.66 28.96
N THR A 17 7.20 -6.62 29.49
CA THR A 17 7.59 -5.23 29.26
C THR A 17 7.96 -4.57 30.60
N PRO A 18 8.60 -3.39 30.61
CA PRO A 18 8.84 -2.64 31.84
C PRO A 18 7.56 -2.22 32.58
N PHE A 19 6.42 -2.22 31.90
CA PHE A 19 5.14 -1.73 32.42
C PHE A 19 4.08 -2.82 32.61
N GLY A 20 4.38 -4.09 32.29
CA GLY A 20 3.42 -5.16 32.47
C GLY A 20 3.81 -6.48 31.81
N LYS A 21 2.96 -7.49 31.99
CA LYS A 21 3.08 -8.81 31.37
C LYS A 21 1.81 -9.09 30.55
N TYR A 22 1.99 -9.60 29.35
CA TYR A 22 0.89 -9.97 28.45
C TYR A 22 1.04 -11.44 28.08
N SER A 23 0.02 -12.23 28.42
CA SER A 23 0.01 -13.66 28.15
C SER A 23 -0.69 -13.95 26.82
N PHE A 24 -0.03 -14.71 25.97
CA PHE A 24 -0.55 -15.20 24.70
C PHE A 24 -0.66 -16.72 24.77
N ILE A 25 -1.88 -17.26 24.70
CA ILE A 25 -2.17 -18.68 24.79
C ILE A 25 -2.70 -19.18 23.46
N CYS A 26 -1.96 -20.08 22.82
CA CYS A 26 -2.40 -20.78 21.63
C CYS A 26 -3.35 -21.91 22.01
N VAL A 27 -4.51 -21.95 21.37
CA VAL A 27 -5.53 -22.99 21.53
C VAL A 27 -5.49 -23.91 20.31
N ASP A 28 -4.85 -25.07 20.46
CA ASP A 28 -4.76 -26.05 19.37
C ASP A 28 -5.97 -27.00 19.34
N ALA A 29 -7.05 -26.54 18.70
CA ALA A 29 -8.22 -27.35 18.42
C ALA A 29 -8.06 -28.25 17.16
N SER A 30 -6.85 -28.34 16.59
CA SER A 30 -6.62 -29.14 15.38
C SER A 30 -6.79 -30.63 15.64
N LEU A 31 -7.31 -31.32 14.63
CA LEU A 31 -7.41 -32.77 14.62
C LEU A 31 -6.07 -33.42 14.29
N THR A 32 -5.88 -34.64 14.78
CA THR A 32 -4.75 -35.48 14.38
C THR A 32 -4.73 -35.66 12.85
N PRO A 33 -3.55 -35.61 12.21
CA PRO A 33 -3.44 -35.77 10.76
C PRO A 33 -4.09 -37.05 10.26
N GLY A 34 -4.93 -36.95 9.23
CA GLY A 34 -5.63 -38.08 8.61
C GLY A 34 -6.45 -37.65 7.40
N PRO A 35 -7.02 -38.60 6.63
CA PRO A 35 -7.71 -38.34 5.37
C PRO A 35 -8.94 -37.41 5.48
N LYS A 36 -9.45 -37.16 6.69
CA LYS A 36 -10.59 -36.25 6.96
C LYS A 36 -10.20 -34.77 7.10
N LYS A 37 -8.91 -34.44 7.19
CA LYS A 37 -8.42 -33.07 7.45
C LYS A 37 -8.80 -32.02 6.38
N PRO A 38 -8.86 -32.31 5.07
CA PRO A 38 -9.27 -31.31 4.07
C PRO A 38 -10.76 -30.95 4.08
N TYR A 39 -11.60 -31.67 4.83
CA TYR A 39 -13.06 -31.50 4.83
C TYR A 39 -13.66 -31.12 6.20
N ASN A 40 -12.83 -30.84 7.21
CA ASN A 40 -13.29 -30.58 8.56
C ASN A 40 -13.38 -29.08 8.86
N PHE A 41 -14.62 -28.60 8.97
CA PHE A 41 -14.98 -27.24 9.39
C PHE A 41 -14.99 -27.05 10.93
N TYR A 42 -14.66 -28.09 11.70
CA TYR A 42 -14.77 -28.09 13.16
C TYR A 42 -13.45 -28.45 13.86
N GLY A 43 -13.12 -27.68 14.90
CA GLY A 43 -12.06 -27.99 15.85
C GLY A 43 -12.56 -28.85 17.02
N ILE A 44 -11.66 -29.63 17.65
CA ILE A 44 -11.99 -30.45 18.81
C ILE A 44 -11.01 -30.21 19.97
N LEU A 45 -11.58 -29.92 21.14
CA LEU A 45 -10.89 -29.91 22.43
C LEU A 45 -11.46 -31.04 23.31
N ASN A 46 -10.75 -32.16 23.33
CA ASN A 46 -11.07 -33.29 24.21
C ASN A 46 -10.71 -32.97 25.68
N ALA A 47 -10.99 -33.89 26.61
CA ALA A 47 -10.75 -33.71 28.03
C ALA A 47 -9.30 -33.28 28.34
N ASN A 48 -8.31 -34.00 27.79
CA ASN A 48 -6.89 -33.70 28.00
C ASN A 48 -6.51 -32.29 27.50
N LYS A 49 -6.99 -31.89 26.31
CA LYS A 49 -6.74 -30.56 25.75
C LYS A 49 -7.43 -29.45 26.55
N MET A 50 -8.63 -29.71 27.08
CA MET A 50 -9.34 -28.75 27.95
C MET A 50 -8.65 -28.59 29.31
N GLU A 51 -8.10 -29.68 29.87
CA GLU A 51 -7.30 -29.65 31.09
C GLU A 51 -5.99 -28.86 30.87
N GLU A 52 -5.28 -29.15 29.78
CA GLU A 52 -4.09 -28.39 29.37
C GLU A 52 -4.39 -26.90 29.21
N LEU A 53 -5.45 -26.55 28.46
CA LEU A 53 -5.86 -25.16 28.28
C LEU A 53 -6.17 -24.48 29.63
N SER A 54 -6.83 -25.19 30.55
CA SER A 54 -7.17 -24.64 31.87
C SER A 54 -5.93 -24.39 32.74
N ALA A 55 -4.91 -25.24 32.62
CA ALA A 55 -3.62 -25.03 33.28
C ALA A 55 -2.92 -23.77 32.73
N LEU A 56 -2.82 -23.64 31.40
CA LEU A 56 -2.20 -22.46 30.76
C LEU A 56 -2.92 -21.15 31.12
N ILE A 57 -4.25 -21.16 31.20
CA ILE A 57 -5.04 -19.98 31.62
C ILE A 57 -4.81 -19.68 33.12
N SER A 58 -4.61 -20.70 33.94
CA SER A 58 -4.31 -20.49 35.36
C SER A 58 -2.93 -19.86 35.55
N GLU A 59 -1.96 -20.23 34.73
CA GLU A 59 -0.61 -19.63 34.71
C GLU A 59 -0.60 -18.17 34.27
N SER A 60 -1.60 -17.72 33.49
CA SER A 60 -1.67 -16.36 32.98
C SER A 60 -2.27 -15.33 33.94
N ARG A 61 -2.80 -15.75 35.10
CA ARG A 61 -3.52 -14.88 36.06
C ARG A 61 -2.72 -13.69 36.56
N GLU A 62 -1.40 -13.81 36.63
CA GLU A 62 -0.49 -12.74 37.06
C GLU A 62 -0.11 -11.75 35.94
N SER A 63 -0.70 -11.92 34.75
CA SER A 63 -0.49 -11.00 33.62
C SER A 63 -1.52 -9.87 33.63
N ASN A 64 -1.12 -8.68 33.18
CA ASN A 64 -2.03 -7.55 32.96
C ASN A 64 -3.19 -7.96 32.05
N HIS A 65 -2.89 -8.73 31.01
CA HIS A 65 -3.86 -9.24 30.05
C HIS A 65 -3.56 -10.67 29.64
N THR A 66 -4.62 -11.43 29.40
CA THR A 66 -4.58 -12.76 28.77
C THR A 66 -5.25 -12.69 27.41
N ILE A 67 -4.53 -13.10 26.37
CA ILE A 67 -4.94 -13.16 24.97
C ILE A 67 -4.92 -14.63 24.56
N LEU A 68 -6.06 -15.16 24.13
CA LEU A 68 -6.10 -16.50 23.54
C LEU A 68 -6.15 -16.35 22.02
N PHE A 69 -5.60 -17.33 21.30
CA PHE A 69 -5.70 -17.37 19.85
C PHE A 69 -5.74 -18.81 19.33
N GLY A 70 -6.49 -19.04 18.26
CA GLY A 70 -6.64 -20.34 17.62
C GLY A 70 -7.06 -20.20 16.16
N HIS A 71 -7.12 -21.32 15.44
CA HIS A 71 -7.58 -21.29 14.04
C HIS A 71 -9.10 -21.16 13.94
N TYR A 72 -9.84 -21.92 14.75
CA TYR A 72 -11.29 -22.01 14.67
C TYR A 72 -11.98 -20.99 15.58
N PRO A 73 -13.09 -20.38 15.16
CA PRO A 73 -13.93 -19.62 16.06
C PRO A 73 -14.60 -20.56 17.07
N THR A 74 -14.96 -20.04 18.23
CA THR A 74 -15.46 -20.88 19.34
C THR A 74 -16.79 -21.55 18.99
N SER A 75 -17.57 -20.97 18.08
CA SER A 75 -18.80 -21.57 17.54
C SER A 75 -18.56 -22.85 16.75
N SER A 76 -17.34 -23.06 16.24
CA SER A 76 -16.94 -24.23 15.44
C SER A 76 -15.99 -25.14 16.20
N ILE A 77 -15.87 -24.97 17.52
CA ILE A 77 -15.07 -25.85 18.38
C ILE A 77 -16.01 -26.70 19.23
N ILE A 78 -15.91 -28.02 19.04
CA ILE A 78 -16.51 -28.99 19.95
C ILE A 78 -15.57 -29.14 21.13
N SER A 79 -15.99 -28.67 22.31
CA SER A 79 -15.18 -28.71 23.53
C SER A 79 -15.92 -29.47 24.64
N VAL A 80 -15.19 -30.33 25.35
CA VAL A 80 -15.69 -31.03 26.52
C VAL A 80 -15.93 -30.03 27.67
N SER A 81 -16.91 -30.32 28.52
CA SER A 81 -17.26 -29.51 29.71
C SER A 81 -16.00 -29.13 30.53
N PRO A 82 -15.85 -27.86 30.97
CA PRO A 82 -16.84 -26.78 30.98
C PRO A 82 -17.00 -26.02 29.65
N GLY A 83 -16.26 -26.41 28.61
CA GLY A 83 -16.26 -25.79 27.29
C GLY A 83 -15.32 -24.58 27.17
N ILE A 84 -14.88 -24.30 25.94
CA ILE A 84 -13.90 -23.25 25.64
C ILE A 84 -14.36 -21.84 26.06
N ARG A 85 -15.63 -21.50 25.83
CA ARG A 85 -16.18 -20.19 26.17
C ARG A 85 -16.14 -19.93 27.68
N THR A 86 -16.42 -20.95 28.48
CA THR A 86 -16.30 -20.87 29.94
C THR A 86 -14.84 -20.74 30.38
N ALA A 87 -13.93 -21.48 29.74
CA ALA A 87 -12.51 -21.42 30.06
C ALA A 87 -11.92 -20.02 29.75
N MET A 88 -12.29 -19.41 28.63
CA MET A 88 -11.72 -18.14 28.18
C MET A 88 -12.33 -16.89 28.83
N ARG A 89 -13.30 -16.99 29.74
CA ARG A 89 -14.01 -15.84 30.35
C ARG A 89 -13.14 -14.80 31.06
N PHE A 90 -11.89 -15.14 31.38
CA PHE A 90 -10.91 -14.25 32.00
C PHE A 90 -9.95 -13.62 30.99
N ALA A 91 -10.03 -14.05 29.73
CA ALA A 91 -9.26 -13.49 28.65
C ALA A 91 -9.86 -12.16 28.24
N LEU A 92 -9.00 -11.22 27.87
CA LEU A 92 -9.43 -9.98 27.24
C LEU A 92 -10.03 -10.26 25.86
N VAL A 93 -9.37 -11.13 25.10
CA VAL A 93 -9.74 -11.43 23.71
C VAL A 93 -9.35 -12.85 23.29
N TYR A 94 -10.19 -13.47 22.48
CA TYR A 94 -9.94 -14.68 21.70
C TYR A 94 -9.78 -14.32 20.21
N LEU A 95 -8.64 -14.64 19.63
CA LEU A 95 -8.31 -14.34 18.25
C LEU A 95 -8.50 -15.59 17.39
N CYS A 96 -9.32 -15.51 16.35
CA CYS A 96 -9.60 -16.65 15.48
C CYS A 96 -9.44 -16.32 14.00
N GLY A 97 -9.52 -17.37 13.17
CA GLY A 97 -9.66 -17.27 11.71
C GLY A 97 -10.73 -18.25 11.23
N HIS A 98 -10.45 -18.93 10.12
CA HIS A 98 -11.26 -19.99 9.48
C HIS A 98 -12.39 -19.52 8.55
N PHE A 99 -13.24 -18.56 8.92
CA PHE A 99 -14.41 -18.24 8.10
C PHE A 99 -14.16 -17.27 6.94
N HIS A 100 -13.06 -16.50 6.95
CA HIS A 100 -12.63 -15.64 5.83
C HIS A 100 -13.81 -14.84 5.22
N THR A 101 -14.52 -14.02 5.98
CA THR A 101 -15.71 -13.24 5.52
C THR A 101 -16.81 -14.03 4.77
N LEU A 102 -16.72 -15.36 4.65
CA LEU A 102 -17.57 -16.20 3.80
C LEU A 102 -17.83 -15.57 2.41
N GLY A 103 -16.77 -15.14 1.72
CA GLY A 103 -16.90 -14.50 0.40
C GLY A 103 -17.68 -13.17 0.41
N GLY A 104 -17.71 -12.48 1.55
CA GLY A 104 -18.41 -11.20 1.75
C GLY A 104 -19.83 -11.31 2.35
N LEU A 105 -20.32 -12.51 2.64
CA LEU A 105 -21.65 -12.74 3.24
C LEU A 105 -21.70 -12.40 4.74
N MET A 106 -20.56 -12.44 5.43
CA MET A 106 -20.44 -12.04 6.84
C MET A 106 -19.44 -10.89 6.97
N PRO A 107 -19.90 -9.63 6.85
CA PRO A 107 -19.01 -8.47 6.79
C PRO A 107 -18.39 -8.08 8.15
N VAL A 108 -18.85 -8.69 9.24
CA VAL A 108 -18.39 -8.41 10.61
C VAL A 108 -18.14 -9.75 11.30
N LEU A 109 -16.88 -10.05 11.61
CA LEU A 109 -16.46 -11.29 12.26
C LEU A 109 -15.84 -11.00 13.63
N HIS A 110 -16.57 -10.18 14.41
CA HIS A 110 -16.31 -10.02 15.83
C HIS A 110 -17.57 -10.22 16.65
N THR A 111 -17.40 -10.76 17.86
CA THR A 111 -18.48 -10.92 18.84
C THR A 111 -17.97 -10.63 20.25
N ARG A 112 -18.89 -10.33 21.16
CA ARG A 112 -18.62 -10.12 22.58
C ARG A 112 -19.39 -11.17 23.38
N HIS A 113 -18.66 -11.94 24.18
CA HIS A 113 -19.25 -12.93 25.09
C HIS A 113 -19.88 -12.24 26.32
N PRO A 114 -20.83 -12.89 27.02
CA PRO A 114 -21.55 -12.27 28.15
C PRO A 114 -20.64 -11.74 29.28
N ASP A 115 -19.48 -12.36 29.48
CA ASP A 115 -18.45 -11.97 30.47
C ASP A 115 -17.56 -10.79 29.99
N GLY A 116 -17.71 -10.37 28.74
CA GLY A 116 -16.98 -9.25 28.15
C GLY A 116 -15.75 -9.63 27.34
N THR A 117 -15.35 -10.90 27.28
CA THR A 117 -14.31 -11.35 26.34
C THR A 117 -14.73 -11.08 24.89
N LEU A 118 -13.82 -10.47 24.13
CA LEU A 118 -14.00 -10.25 22.70
C LEU A 118 -13.54 -11.50 21.91
N GLU A 119 -14.23 -11.86 20.83
CA GLU A 119 -13.78 -12.87 19.87
C GLU A 119 -13.70 -12.24 18.49
N LEU A 120 -12.50 -12.24 17.89
CA LEU A 120 -12.17 -11.41 16.72
C LEU A 120 -11.46 -12.20 15.62
N GLU A 121 -11.92 -12.04 14.37
CA GLU A 121 -11.06 -12.09 13.18
C GLU A 121 -10.60 -10.66 12.88
N TYR A 122 -9.31 -10.35 13.00
CA TYR A 122 -8.83 -8.97 12.94
C TYR A 122 -7.49 -8.87 12.20
N ARG A 123 -7.15 -7.65 11.76
CA ARG A 123 -5.84 -7.38 11.16
C ARG A 123 -4.90 -6.61 12.05
N ILE A 124 -5.39 -5.63 12.82
CA ILE A 124 -4.54 -4.80 13.68
C ILE A 124 -5.19 -4.67 15.06
N LEU A 125 -4.37 -4.92 16.08
CA LEU A 125 -4.67 -4.63 17.48
C LEU A 125 -3.54 -3.81 18.09
N ALA A 126 -3.85 -3.09 19.15
CA ALA A 126 -2.88 -2.30 19.91
C ALA A 126 -3.25 -2.28 21.39
N PHE A 127 -2.21 -2.34 22.22
CA PHE A 127 -2.30 -2.06 23.64
C PHE A 127 -1.73 -0.68 23.91
N ASP A 128 -2.51 0.18 24.54
CA ASP A 128 -2.12 1.53 24.90
C ASP A 128 -2.46 1.82 26.36
N HIS A 129 -1.43 1.83 27.22
CA HIS A 129 -1.60 1.95 28.68
C HIS A 129 -2.57 0.90 29.24
N ASP A 130 -2.40 -0.36 28.82
CA ASP A 130 -3.28 -1.50 29.12
C ASP A 130 -4.72 -1.38 28.58
N LEU A 131 -5.01 -0.41 27.71
CA LEU A 131 -6.28 -0.35 26.97
C LEU A 131 -6.11 -1.09 25.64
N PHE A 132 -7.06 -1.96 25.33
CA PHE A 132 -7.05 -2.75 24.11
C PHE A 132 -7.91 -2.10 23.03
N SER A 133 -7.34 -1.88 21.86
CA SER A 133 -8.06 -1.36 20.70
C SER A 133 -7.75 -2.23 19.48
N PHE A 134 -8.72 -2.39 18.59
CA PHE A 134 -8.54 -3.11 17.34
C PHE A 134 -9.27 -2.41 16.20
N ALA A 135 -8.83 -2.71 14.97
CA ALA A 135 -9.51 -2.31 13.76
C ALA A 135 -9.81 -3.56 12.92
N ASP A 136 -11.09 -3.71 12.58
CA ASP A 136 -11.57 -4.70 11.60
C ASP A 136 -11.46 -4.05 10.21
N LEU A 137 -10.65 -4.63 9.32
CA LEU A 137 -10.18 -3.99 8.09
C LEU A 137 -10.17 -5.00 6.93
N LYS A 138 -10.69 -4.59 5.77
CA LYS A 138 -10.64 -5.43 4.56
C LYS A 138 -9.25 -5.46 3.96
N PHE A 139 -8.91 -6.56 3.29
CA PHE A 139 -7.59 -6.71 2.62
C PHE A 139 -7.37 -5.58 1.61
N GLU A 140 -6.16 -5.02 1.65
CA GLU A 140 -5.73 -3.84 0.85
C GLU A 140 -6.51 -2.53 1.05
N GLU A 141 -7.32 -2.41 2.10
CA GLU A 141 -7.97 -1.15 2.46
C GLU A 141 -6.97 -0.21 3.16
N TRP A 142 -6.72 0.96 2.57
CA TRP A 142 -5.82 1.99 3.08
C TRP A 142 -6.44 3.39 2.93
N PRO A 143 -6.04 4.38 3.76
CA PRO A 143 -5.15 4.25 4.91
C PRO A 143 -5.84 3.50 6.05
N VAL A 144 -5.04 2.78 6.82
CA VAL A 144 -5.50 2.10 8.02
C VAL A 144 -5.41 3.07 9.20
N ILE A 145 -6.48 3.13 10.00
CA ILE A 145 -6.58 4.04 11.14
C ILE A 145 -7.06 3.25 12.36
N LEU A 146 -6.35 3.35 13.47
CA LEU A 146 -6.77 2.82 14.77
C LEU A 146 -6.61 3.88 15.85
N ILE A 147 -7.71 4.33 16.45
CA ILE A 147 -7.69 5.18 17.64
C ILE A 147 -7.41 4.26 18.84
N THR A 148 -6.29 4.47 19.53
CA THR A 148 -5.89 3.67 20.68
C THR A 148 -6.27 4.31 22.01
N ASN A 149 -6.34 5.65 22.04
CA ASN A 149 -6.74 6.39 23.22
C ASN A 149 -7.40 7.73 22.79
N PRO A 150 -8.61 8.06 23.27
CA PRO A 150 -9.51 7.16 24.00
C PRO A 150 -9.96 6.02 23.09
N LYS A 151 -10.06 4.80 23.65
CA LYS A 151 -10.60 3.66 22.89
C LYS A 151 -12.11 3.81 22.70
N SER A 152 -12.65 3.11 21.71
CA SER A 152 -14.11 3.05 21.51
C SER A 152 -14.82 2.45 22.73
N TYR A 153 -15.90 3.10 23.16
CA TYR A 153 -16.77 2.62 24.24
C TYR A 153 -17.41 1.26 23.90
N LEU A 154 -17.74 1.03 22.63
CA LEU A 154 -18.44 -0.19 22.16
C LEU A 154 -17.68 -1.47 22.52
N TYR A 155 -16.35 -1.40 22.53
CA TYR A 155 -15.48 -2.55 22.78
C TYR A 155 -14.79 -2.48 24.14
N SER A 156 -15.31 -1.67 25.07
CA SER A 156 -14.74 -1.51 26.41
C SER A 156 -15.24 -2.59 27.38
N SER A 157 -14.33 -3.07 28.23
CA SER A 157 -14.67 -3.98 29.34
C SER A 157 -14.06 -3.49 30.65
N TYR A 158 -14.91 -3.05 31.60
CA TYR A 158 -14.47 -2.71 32.95
C TYR A 158 -13.89 -3.90 33.72
N ALA A 159 -14.29 -5.13 33.37
CA ALA A 159 -13.79 -6.34 34.00
C ALA A 159 -12.36 -6.67 33.57
N HIS A 160 -11.98 -6.30 32.34
CA HIS A 160 -10.72 -6.70 31.74
C HIS A 160 -9.75 -5.53 31.52
N GLU A 161 -10.21 -4.28 31.56
CA GLU A 161 -9.39 -3.11 31.21
C GLU A 161 -9.49 -1.97 32.26
N PRO A 162 -8.38 -1.25 32.52
CA PRO A 162 -8.34 -0.13 33.44
C PRO A 162 -8.86 1.18 32.78
N LEU A 163 -10.16 1.22 32.45
CA LEU A 163 -10.79 2.31 31.69
C LEU A 163 -10.63 3.70 32.34
N GLN A 164 -10.45 3.76 33.66
CA GLN A 164 -10.23 5.01 34.40
C GLN A 164 -8.98 5.76 33.93
N ARG A 165 -8.00 5.05 33.33
CA ARG A 165 -6.80 5.68 32.76
C ARG A 165 -7.12 6.67 31.63
N ILE A 166 -8.26 6.52 30.96
CA ILE A 166 -8.70 7.44 29.91
C ILE A 166 -8.96 8.84 30.49
N LEU A 167 -9.45 8.94 31.73
CA LEU A 167 -9.75 10.21 32.41
C LEU A 167 -8.49 11.07 32.64
N HIS A 168 -7.32 10.43 32.65
CA HIS A 168 -6.03 11.07 32.85
C HIS A 168 -5.23 11.18 31.54
N SER A 169 -5.83 10.82 30.40
CA SER A 169 -5.18 10.88 29.10
C SER A 169 -4.93 12.33 28.69
N THR A 170 -3.69 12.63 28.30
CA THR A 170 -3.29 13.97 27.82
C THR A 170 -3.37 14.12 26.31
N HIS A 171 -3.46 13.01 25.57
CA HIS A 171 -3.45 12.99 24.12
C HIS A 171 -4.45 11.97 23.56
N ILE A 172 -5.13 12.37 22.48
CA ILE A 172 -5.72 11.43 21.54
C ILE A 172 -4.57 10.79 20.78
N ARG A 173 -4.57 9.46 20.68
CA ARG A 173 -3.51 8.65 20.09
C ARG A 173 -4.06 7.72 19.03
N ILE A 174 -3.40 7.76 17.89
CA ILE A 174 -3.86 7.13 16.66
C ILE A 174 -2.67 6.41 16.04
N LEU A 175 -2.88 5.17 15.64
CA LEU A 175 -2.00 4.48 14.71
C LEU A 175 -2.56 4.66 13.30
N ALA A 176 -1.83 5.37 12.45
CA ALA A 176 -2.20 5.58 11.05
C ALA A 176 -1.12 4.96 10.16
N PHE A 177 -1.54 4.05 9.28
CA PHE A 177 -0.66 3.37 8.35
C PHE A 177 -1.11 3.66 6.92
N SER A 178 -0.14 3.87 6.04
CA SER A 178 -0.39 4.11 4.62
C SER A 178 0.85 3.77 3.80
N PRO A 179 0.69 3.16 2.62
CA PRO A 179 1.78 2.95 1.67
C PRO A 179 2.26 4.26 1.03
N SER A 180 1.40 5.28 1.00
CA SER A 180 1.74 6.64 0.56
C SER A 180 2.05 7.55 1.76
N PRO A 181 2.97 8.52 1.64
CA PRO A 181 3.26 9.46 2.73
C PRO A 181 1.99 10.19 3.22
N ILE A 182 1.72 10.12 4.51
CA ILE A 182 0.60 10.83 5.14
C ILE A 182 0.92 12.32 5.17
N LYS A 183 0.00 13.15 4.65
CA LYS A 183 0.11 14.61 4.65
C LYS A 183 -0.32 15.20 5.99
N PHE A 184 -1.49 14.78 6.49
CA PHE A 184 -2.00 15.15 7.81
C PHE A 184 -3.00 14.10 8.30
N VAL A 185 -3.16 14.05 9.63
CA VAL A 185 -4.17 13.26 10.32
C VAL A 185 -5.08 14.24 11.06
N LYS A 186 -6.25 14.52 10.49
CA LYS A 186 -7.22 15.46 11.05
C LYS A 186 -8.10 14.73 12.06
N ILE A 187 -8.32 15.36 13.22
CA ILE A 187 -9.21 14.86 14.26
C ILE A 187 -10.36 15.83 14.47
N MET A 188 -11.57 15.28 14.53
CA MET A 188 -12.79 15.98 14.91
C MET A 188 -13.47 15.26 16.06
N ILE A 189 -14.13 16.00 16.93
CA ILE A 189 -15.03 15.45 17.96
C ILE A 189 -16.39 16.12 17.76
N ASP A 190 -17.44 15.30 17.61
CA ASP A 190 -18.81 15.77 17.33
C ASP A 190 -18.87 16.75 16.16
N ASP A 191 -18.20 16.38 15.06
CA ASP A 191 -18.02 17.19 13.84
C ASP A 191 -17.28 18.53 14.01
N ILE A 192 -16.77 18.82 15.22
CA ILE A 192 -15.95 20.00 15.49
C ILE A 192 -14.48 19.66 15.28
N TYR A 193 -13.82 20.42 14.40
CA TYR A 193 -12.38 20.28 14.15
C TYR A 193 -11.56 20.61 15.40
N LEU A 194 -10.83 19.62 15.90
CA LEU A 194 -9.98 19.77 17.08
C LEU A 194 -8.53 20.14 16.72
N GLY A 195 -8.02 19.59 15.61
CA GLY A 195 -6.65 19.83 15.16
C GLY A 195 -6.11 18.73 14.25
N ASP A 196 -4.93 18.98 13.69
CA ASP A 196 -4.13 17.99 12.99
C ASP A 196 -3.13 17.35 13.95
N ALA A 197 -3.13 16.02 14.03
CA ALA A 197 -2.25 15.25 14.92
C ALA A 197 -0.80 15.26 14.41
N ILE A 198 0.13 15.27 15.35
CA ILE A 198 1.57 15.30 15.11
C ILE A 198 2.11 13.87 15.15
N GLN A 199 2.92 13.50 14.16
CA GLN A 199 3.60 12.21 14.13
C GLN A 199 4.70 12.19 15.20
N VAL A 200 4.69 11.18 16.07
CA VAL A 200 5.69 11.00 17.12
C VAL A 200 6.74 9.97 16.70
N SER A 201 6.29 8.79 16.27
CA SER A 201 7.18 7.70 15.86
C SER A 201 6.43 6.67 15.02
N GLY A 202 7.05 6.22 13.93
CA GLY A 202 6.44 5.23 13.04
C GLY A 202 4.98 5.58 12.68
N PRO A 203 4.00 4.70 12.92
CA PRO A 203 2.60 4.96 12.63
C PRO A 203 1.88 5.80 13.71
N LEU A 204 2.53 6.21 14.80
CA LEU A 204 1.89 6.89 15.93
C LEU A 204 1.74 8.40 15.68
N TYR A 205 0.49 8.87 15.74
CA TYR A 205 0.08 10.26 15.70
C TYR A 205 -0.63 10.65 17.00
N VAL A 206 -0.36 11.87 17.49
CA VAL A 206 -0.93 12.36 18.75
C VAL A 206 -1.50 13.77 18.61
N LEU A 207 -2.60 14.05 19.29
CA LEU A 207 -3.16 15.39 19.44
C LEU A 207 -3.50 15.65 20.90
N LYS A 208 -3.07 16.79 21.44
CA LYS A 208 -3.40 17.19 22.81
C LYS A 208 -4.91 17.33 22.97
N TRP A 209 -5.45 16.82 24.05
CA TRP A 209 -6.86 16.97 24.41
C TRP A 209 -7.04 16.99 25.93
N SER A 210 -8.27 17.29 26.37
CA SER A 210 -8.65 17.24 27.78
C SER A 210 -9.92 16.39 27.91
N PRO A 211 -9.85 15.21 28.55
CA PRO A 211 -11.02 14.36 28.78
C PRO A 211 -12.15 15.06 29.54
N LYS A 212 -11.82 16.04 30.39
CA LYS A 212 -12.81 16.82 31.16
C LYS A 212 -13.81 17.55 30.28
N ASN A 213 -13.38 17.98 29.09
CA ASN A 213 -14.22 18.71 28.13
C ASN A 213 -15.30 17.81 27.51
N TYR A 214 -15.14 16.49 27.61
CA TYR A 214 -15.99 15.46 26.98
C TYR A 214 -16.48 14.45 28.02
N SER A 215 -16.74 14.93 29.25
CA SER A 215 -17.06 14.08 30.40
C SER A 215 -18.56 13.73 30.51
N GLN A 216 -19.41 14.34 29.69
CA GLN A 216 -20.86 14.22 29.76
C GLN A 216 -21.42 13.67 28.45
N GLY A 217 -22.10 12.54 28.51
CA GLY A 217 -22.71 11.91 27.34
C GLY A 217 -21.73 11.14 26.46
N PHE A 218 -22.21 10.71 25.30
CA PHE A 218 -21.41 10.04 24.29
C PHE A 218 -20.93 11.04 23.24
N HIS A 219 -19.66 10.91 22.88
CA HIS A 219 -19.02 11.76 21.87
C HIS A 219 -18.46 10.89 20.75
N GLN A 220 -18.48 11.41 19.52
CA GLN A 220 -17.94 10.74 18.36
C GLN A 220 -16.60 11.36 17.95
N ILE A 221 -15.55 10.55 17.94
CA ILE A 221 -14.25 10.97 17.40
C ILE A 221 -14.15 10.51 15.95
N ALA A 222 -14.03 11.46 15.03
CA ALA A 222 -13.78 11.20 13.62
C ALA A 222 -12.33 11.52 13.27
N VAL A 223 -11.66 10.60 12.58
CA VAL A 223 -10.28 10.76 12.11
C VAL A 223 -10.24 10.68 10.60
N THR A 224 -9.72 11.73 9.96
CA THR A 224 -9.52 11.78 8.51
C THR A 224 -8.03 11.81 8.21
N VAL A 225 -7.52 10.79 7.53
CA VAL A 225 -6.13 10.75 7.07
C VAL A 225 -6.07 11.19 5.61
N LYS A 226 -5.28 12.24 5.32
CA LYS A 226 -4.99 12.63 3.93
C LYS A 226 -3.63 12.13 3.53
N VAL A 227 -3.56 11.31 2.51
CA VAL A 227 -2.30 10.84 1.90
C VAL A 227 -1.85 11.77 0.78
N ARG A 228 -0.55 11.90 0.58
CA ARG A 228 0.01 12.63 -0.57
C ARG A 228 -0.19 11.81 -1.84
N THR A 229 -1.08 12.26 -2.72
CA THR A 229 -1.26 11.73 -4.08
C THR A 229 -0.14 12.21 -5.02
N PHE A 230 1.11 11.92 -4.68
CA PHE A 230 2.27 12.30 -5.48
C PHE A 230 2.19 11.75 -6.91
N PHE A 231 1.69 10.51 -7.06
CA PHE A 231 1.52 9.87 -8.35
C PHE A 231 0.67 10.71 -9.33
N VAL A 232 -0.58 10.99 -8.96
CA VAL A 232 -1.53 11.74 -9.81
C VAL A 232 -1.02 13.16 -10.07
N LEU A 233 -0.50 13.84 -9.03
CA LEU A 233 0.05 15.20 -9.18
C LEU A 233 1.25 15.25 -10.13
N SER A 234 2.14 14.26 -10.08
CA SER A 234 3.31 14.18 -10.96
C SER A 234 2.94 13.99 -12.43
N ILE A 235 1.86 13.25 -12.71
CA ILE A 235 1.33 13.07 -14.06
C ILE A 235 0.62 14.34 -14.54
N ILE A 236 -0.23 14.95 -13.71
CA ILE A 236 -0.90 16.22 -14.04
C ILE A 236 0.13 17.30 -14.38
N PHE A 237 1.21 17.38 -13.59
CA PHE A 237 2.31 18.30 -13.85
C PHE A 237 2.97 18.05 -15.22
N GLN A 238 3.26 16.79 -15.57
CA GLN A 238 3.82 16.44 -16.88
C GLN A 238 2.89 16.77 -18.05
N LEU A 239 1.61 16.42 -17.93
CA LEU A 239 0.59 16.74 -18.95
C LEU A 239 0.46 18.26 -19.13
N THR A 240 0.41 19.00 -18.02
CA THR A 240 0.32 20.45 -18.04
C THR A 240 1.54 21.07 -18.73
N LEU A 241 2.76 20.60 -18.43
CA LEU A 241 3.97 21.04 -19.12
C LEU A 241 3.90 20.76 -20.63
N LEU A 242 3.55 19.54 -21.05
CA LEU A 242 3.46 19.19 -22.47
C LEU A 242 2.44 20.08 -23.21
N ILE A 243 1.27 20.31 -22.61
CA ILE A 243 0.21 21.16 -23.19
C ILE A 243 0.64 22.62 -23.26
N ILE A 244 1.22 23.17 -22.19
CA ILE A 244 1.70 24.57 -22.19
C ILE A 244 2.72 24.76 -23.31
N PHE A 245 3.72 23.88 -23.43
CA PHE A 245 4.74 24.01 -24.46
C PHE A 245 4.21 23.81 -25.89
N ARG A 246 3.17 22.98 -26.05
CA ARG A 246 2.45 22.79 -27.32
C ARG A 246 1.82 24.08 -27.83
N PHE A 247 1.16 24.84 -26.94
CA PHE A 247 0.47 26.08 -27.32
C PHE A 247 1.32 27.34 -27.18
N ARG A 248 2.47 27.27 -26.51
CA ARG A 248 3.41 28.39 -26.42
C ARG A 248 3.93 28.79 -27.80
N ALA A 249 4.06 30.09 -28.02
CA ALA A 249 4.70 30.66 -29.20
C ALA A 249 6.21 30.30 -29.24
N LYS A 250 6.80 30.33 -30.45
CA LYS A 250 8.22 30.02 -30.64
C LYS A 250 9.10 30.91 -29.74
N PRO A 251 10.05 30.35 -28.99
CA PRO A 251 10.96 31.15 -28.18
C PRO A 251 11.89 31.98 -29.07
N LYS A 252 12.01 33.29 -28.79
CA LYS A 252 13.01 34.16 -29.42
C LYS A 252 14.30 34.14 -28.61
N PHE A 253 15.43 33.79 -29.22
CA PHE A 253 16.72 33.70 -28.53
C PHE A 253 17.48 35.04 -28.54
N LYS A 254 18.07 35.40 -27.41
CA LYS A 254 19.19 36.35 -27.31
C LYS A 254 20.44 35.54 -26.92
N LYS A 255 21.57 35.76 -27.60
CA LYS A 255 22.80 34.93 -27.54
C LYS A 255 23.46 34.89 -26.14
N PRO A 256 24.23 33.84 -25.79
CA PRO A 256 24.00 32.41 -26.01
C PRO A 256 23.10 31.80 -24.91
N PRO A 257 22.25 30.81 -25.23
CA PRO A 257 21.28 30.29 -24.27
C PRO A 257 21.96 29.44 -23.18
N GLY A 258 21.73 29.81 -21.93
CA GLY A 258 22.11 29.02 -20.76
C GLY A 258 21.37 27.66 -20.69
N VAL A 259 21.79 26.79 -19.78
CA VAL A 259 21.29 25.40 -19.67
C VAL A 259 19.77 25.33 -19.55
N ALA A 260 19.15 26.17 -18.71
CA ALA A 260 17.70 26.22 -18.54
C ALA A 260 16.94 26.59 -19.84
N VAL A 261 17.51 27.49 -20.64
CA VAL A 261 16.93 27.91 -21.93
C VAL A 261 17.01 26.77 -22.95
N ARG A 262 18.10 25.99 -22.93
CA ARG A 262 18.26 24.80 -23.79
C ARG A 262 17.29 23.69 -23.43
N THR A 263 17.08 23.43 -22.14
CA THR A 263 16.10 22.45 -21.65
C THR A 263 14.66 22.86 -21.97
N SER A 264 14.34 24.16 -21.83
CA SER A 264 13.04 24.70 -22.22
C SER A 264 12.81 24.56 -23.73
N PHE A 265 13.84 24.84 -24.54
CA PHE A 265 13.76 24.68 -25.99
C PHE A 265 13.59 23.22 -26.41
N SER A 266 14.31 22.28 -25.80
CA SER A 266 14.20 20.86 -26.14
C SER A 266 12.78 20.32 -25.87
N LEU A 267 12.17 20.73 -24.75
CA LEU A 267 10.77 20.42 -24.45
C LEU A 267 9.81 21.10 -25.44
N HIS A 268 10.10 22.33 -25.88
CA HIS A 268 9.35 22.99 -26.94
C HIS A 268 9.37 22.19 -28.25
N VAL A 269 10.56 21.75 -28.69
CA VAL A 269 10.71 20.93 -29.91
C VAL A 269 9.92 19.63 -29.79
N LEU A 270 10.04 18.92 -28.66
CA LEU A 270 9.28 17.70 -28.38
C LEU A 270 7.78 17.94 -28.50
N SER A 271 7.28 19.02 -27.90
CA SER A 271 5.84 19.35 -27.91
C SER A 271 5.30 19.73 -29.30
N LYS A 272 6.13 20.26 -30.20
CA LYS A 272 5.71 20.70 -31.53
C LYS A 272 5.74 19.58 -32.57
N ILE A 273 6.49 18.52 -32.35
CA ILE A 273 6.51 17.36 -33.23
C ILE A 273 5.44 16.37 -32.77
N ASP A 274 4.38 16.21 -33.58
CA ASP A 274 3.18 15.44 -33.25
C ASP A 274 3.49 14.01 -32.76
N LEU A 275 4.41 13.32 -33.43
CA LEU A 275 4.82 11.97 -33.05
C LEU A 275 5.24 11.89 -31.57
N PHE A 276 6.14 12.78 -31.15
CA PHE A 276 6.66 12.76 -29.78
C PHE A 276 5.64 13.30 -28.79
N PHE A 277 4.94 14.37 -29.14
CA PHE A 277 3.89 14.94 -28.29
C PHE A 277 2.80 13.91 -27.95
N TYR A 278 2.19 13.27 -28.95
CA TYR A 278 1.12 12.30 -28.72
C TYR A 278 1.64 11.04 -28.04
N SER A 279 2.87 10.59 -28.34
CA SER A 279 3.46 9.43 -27.66
C SER A 279 3.58 9.64 -26.15
N PHE A 280 4.11 10.80 -25.72
CA PHE A 280 4.24 11.10 -24.29
C PHE A 280 2.91 11.49 -23.64
N LEU A 281 1.99 12.12 -24.38
CA LEU A 281 0.64 12.41 -23.88
C LEU A 281 -0.11 11.11 -23.56
N VAL A 282 -0.15 10.18 -24.52
CA VAL A 282 -0.80 8.87 -24.35
C VAL A 282 -0.09 8.07 -23.26
N LEU A 283 1.24 8.01 -23.25
CA LEU A 283 1.99 7.30 -22.21
C LEU A 283 1.62 7.77 -20.80
N ASN A 284 1.58 9.09 -20.58
CA ASN A 284 1.24 9.67 -19.27
C ASN A 284 -0.21 9.41 -18.87
N LEU A 285 -1.17 9.62 -19.78
CA LEU A 285 -2.59 9.34 -19.53
C LEU A 285 -2.82 7.86 -19.23
N TYR A 286 -2.23 6.98 -20.04
CA TYR A 286 -2.39 5.54 -19.91
C TYR A 286 -1.72 4.98 -18.65
N THR A 287 -0.65 5.62 -18.16
CA THR A 287 -0.02 5.25 -16.88
C THR A 287 -0.98 5.47 -15.71
N VAL A 288 -1.88 6.45 -15.77
CA VAL A 288 -2.91 6.65 -14.73
C VAL A 288 -4.14 5.80 -14.98
N LEU A 289 -4.63 5.79 -16.21
CA LEU A 289 -5.94 5.21 -16.53
C LEU A 289 -5.90 3.69 -16.69
N GLY A 290 -4.82 3.13 -17.26
CA GLY A 290 -4.74 1.72 -17.64
C GLY A 290 -5.69 1.32 -18.78
N PRO A 291 -5.93 0.01 -18.98
CA PRO A 291 -5.41 -1.12 -18.20
C PRO A 291 -3.91 -1.38 -18.38
N TRP A 292 -3.17 -1.59 -17.31
CA TRP A 292 -1.72 -1.84 -17.34
C TRP A 292 -1.37 -3.21 -17.87
N PHE A 293 -2.12 -4.22 -17.45
CA PHE A 293 -2.07 -5.55 -18.04
C PHE A 293 -3.34 -6.35 -17.79
N ILE A 294 -3.58 -7.36 -18.63
CA ILE A 294 -4.65 -8.35 -18.49
C ILE A 294 -4.00 -9.70 -18.23
N ALA A 295 -4.42 -10.40 -17.18
CA ALA A 295 -3.79 -11.63 -16.74
C ALA A 295 -4.75 -12.55 -16.00
N GLU A 296 -4.37 -13.81 -15.83
CA GLU A 296 -4.98 -14.70 -14.84
C GLU A 296 -4.48 -14.28 -13.45
N LEU A 297 -5.33 -13.58 -12.69
CA LEU A 297 -4.94 -12.97 -11.41
C LEU A 297 -5.22 -13.88 -10.21
N ILE A 298 -6.20 -14.77 -10.36
CA ILE A 298 -6.61 -15.80 -9.41
C ILE A 298 -6.80 -17.07 -10.24
N ASP A 299 -6.48 -18.25 -9.70
CA ASP A 299 -6.58 -19.54 -10.40
C ASP A 299 -7.89 -19.63 -11.23
N ASP A 300 -7.74 -19.82 -12.54
CA ASP A 300 -8.79 -19.90 -13.57
C ASP A 300 -9.60 -18.61 -13.84
N HIS A 301 -9.18 -17.46 -13.30
CA HIS A 301 -9.88 -16.19 -13.42
C HIS A 301 -9.03 -15.08 -14.03
N VAL A 302 -9.45 -14.64 -15.22
CA VAL A 302 -8.85 -13.49 -15.90
C VAL A 302 -9.33 -12.20 -15.24
N GLY A 303 -8.38 -11.33 -14.93
CA GLY A 303 -8.61 -10.00 -14.42
C GLY A 303 -7.77 -8.93 -15.13
N VAL A 304 -8.08 -7.69 -14.81
CA VAL A 304 -7.49 -6.50 -15.41
C VAL A 304 -6.85 -5.65 -14.32
N CYS A 305 -5.57 -5.31 -14.50
CA CYS A 305 -4.81 -4.50 -13.57
C CYS A 305 -4.77 -3.03 -14.01
N PHE A 306 -5.04 -2.12 -13.07
CA PHE A 306 -5.00 -0.68 -13.23
C PHE A 306 -4.01 -0.04 -12.26
N SER A 307 -3.74 1.26 -12.41
CA SER A 307 -2.90 1.98 -11.44
C SER A 307 -3.53 2.04 -10.04
N PHE A 308 -4.85 1.96 -9.97
CA PHE A 308 -5.66 2.14 -8.77
C PHE A 308 -6.28 0.85 -8.22
N GLY A 309 -6.04 -0.31 -8.84
CA GLY A 309 -6.58 -1.58 -8.37
C GLY A 309 -6.73 -2.63 -9.46
N LEU A 310 -7.40 -3.72 -9.12
CA LEU A 310 -7.62 -4.88 -9.96
C LEU A 310 -9.13 -5.08 -10.17
N ILE A 311 -9.52 -5.54 -11.35
CA ILE A 311 -10.89 -6.01 -11.60
C ILE A 311 -10.84 -7.48 -11.95
N VAL A 312 -11.49 -8.33 -11.14
CA VAL A 312 -11.60 -9.79 -11.38
C VAL A 312 -13.09 -10.16 -11.29
N ASN A 313 -13.62 -10.87 -12.28
CA ASN A 313 -15.04 -11.28 -12.33
C ASN A 313 -16.06 -10.14 -12.08
N GLY A 314 -15.76 -8.92 -12.54
CA GLY A 314 -16.63 -7.76 -12.32
C GLY A 314 -16.58 -7.16 -10.91
N GLN A 315 -15.77 -7.72 -10.00
CA GLN A 315 -15.48 -7.13 -8.70
C GLN A 315 -14.21 -6.29 -8.76
N PHE A 316 -14.28 -5.08 -8.20
CA PHE A 316 -13.14 -4.18 -8.09
C PHE A 316 -12.46 -4.35 -6.74
N PHE A 317 -11.16 -4.61 -6.77
CA PHE A 317 -10.26 -4.69 -5.63
C PHE A 317 -9.34 -3.47 -5.66
N GLU A 318 -9.50 -2.58 -4.69
CA GLU A 318 -8.63 -1.41 -4.57
C GLU A 318 -7.22 -1.86 -4.19
N GLY A 319 -6.23 -1.53 -5.01
CA GLY A 319 -4.86 -1.99 -4.86
C GLY A 319 -3.92 -0.83 -4.57
N SER A 320 -3.40 -0.73 -3.34
CA SER A 320 -2.44 0.33 -3.02
C SER A 320 -1.04 0.07 -3.57
N VAL A 321 -0.71 -1.21 -3.79
CA VAL A 321 0.60 -1.64 -4.29
C VAL A 321 0.77 -1.26 -5.76
N THR A 322 -0.32 -1.26 -6.55
CA THR A 322 -0.28 -0.83 -7.96
C THR A 322 0.11 0.64 -8.07
N PHE A 323 -0.33 1.51 -7.14
CA PHE A 323 0.10 2.91 -7.12
C PHE A 323 1.62 3.07 -6.94
N ILE A 324 2.24 2.27 -6.07
CA ILE A 324 3.70 2.31 -5.86
C ILE A 324 4.41 1.95 -7.17
N PHE A 325 3.97 0.86 -7.83
CA PHE A 325 4.54 0.48 -9.12
C PHE A 325 4.37 1.58 -10.19
N GLY A 326 3.29 2.35 -10.13
CA GLY A 326 3.05 3.50 -11.01
C GLY A 326 4.02 4.64 -10.75
N ILE A 327 4.25 4.98 -9.48
CA ILE A 327 5.26 5.96 -9.08
C ILE A 327 6.63 5.54 -9.59
N LEU A 328 7.01 4.27 -9.39
CA LEU A 328 8.29 3.74 -9.87
C LEU A 328 8.38 3.81 -11.41
N GLN A 329 7.32 3.43 -12.13
CA GLN A 329 7.26 3.53 -13.59
C GLN A 329 7.48 4.98 -14.07
N VAL A 330 6.86 5.95 -13.40
CA VAL A 330 6.99 7.37 -13.78
C VAL A 330 8.38 7.90 -13.47
N LEU A 331 8.88 7.69 -12.25
CA LEU A 331 10.15 8.24 -11.79
C LEU A 331 11.36 7.60 -12.46
N PHE A 332 11.36 6.27 -12.62
CA PHE A 332 12.51 5.53 -13.13
C PHE A 332 12.44 5.31 -14.64
N PHE A 333 11.30 5.55 -15.30
CA PHE A 333 11.23 5.30 -16.74
C PHE A 333 10.57 6.40 -17.56
N ASN A 334 9.30 6.76 -17.31
CA ASN A 334 8.60 7.71 -18.19
C ASN A 334 9.26 9.10 -18.20
N LEU A 335 9.62 9.63 -17.02
CA LEU A 335 10.31 10.91 -16.89
C LEU A 335 11.73 10.88 -17.50
N PRO A 336 12.60 9.90 -17.16
CA PRO A 336 13.90 9.75 -17.82
C PRO A 336 13.81 9.61 -19.34
N LEU A 337 12.86 8.82 -19.86
CA LEU A 337 12.66 8.64 -21.30
C LEU A 337 12.27 9.93 -22.00
N MET A 338 11.39 10.74 -21.39
CA MET A 338 11.02 12.04 -21.92
C MET A 338 12.21 13.02 -21.92
N ALA A 339 12.96 13.08 -20.82
CA ALA A 339 14.15 13.92 -20.71
C ALA A 339 15.22 13.53 -21.73
N TYR A 340 15.47 12.23 -21.89
CA TYR A 340 16.38 11.70 -22.89
C TYR A 340 15.93 12.02 -24.31
N THR A 341 14.63 11.86 -24.62
CA THR A 341 14.08 12.22 -25.93
C THR A 341 14.24 13.71 -26.22
N CYS A 342 13.97 14.58 -25.23
CA CYS A 342 14.23 16.02 -25.34
C CYS A 342 15.71 16.28 -25.66
N TRP A 343 16.62 15.65 -24.93
CA TRP A 343 18.05 15.82 -25.11
C TRP A 343 18.51 15.35 -26.50
N CYS A 344 18.06 14.19 -26.98
CA CYS A 344 18.41 13.72 -28.32
C CYS A 344 17.83 14.61 -29.42
N LEU A 345 16.60 15.13 -29.27
CA LEU A 345 16.02 16.10 -30.21
C LEU A 345 16.82 17.40 -30.26
N LEU A 346 17.32 17.87 -29.10
CA LEU A 346 18.18 19.05 -29.05
C LEU A 346 19.49 18.84 -29.84
N LEU A 347 20.12 17.67 -29.69
CA LEU A 347 21.32 17.30 -30.44
C LEU A 347 21.05 17.27 -31.95
N ARG A 348 19.89 16.74 -32.35
CA ARG A 348 19.43 16.77 -33.75
C ARG A 348 19.26 18.20 -34.26
N CYS A 349 18.67 19.09 -33.46
CA CYS A 349 18.56 20.52 -33.82
C CYS A 349 19.94 21.17 -33.98
N GLN A 350 20.96 20.72 -33.24
CA GLN A 350 22.35 21.19 -33.40
C GLN A 350 23.06 20.61 -34.64
N GLY A 351 22.37 19.79 -35.44
CA GLY A 351 22.92 19.17 -36.66
C GLY A 351 23.74 17.91 -36.40
N GLN A 352 23.67 17.33 -35.20
CA GLN A 352 24.41 16.11 -34.87
C GLN A 352 23.65 14.86 -35.34
N CYS A 353 24.39 13.88 -35.84
CA CYS A 353 23.91 12.51 -36.03
C CYS A 353 24.42 11.60 -34.90
N PHE A 354 23.85 10.40 -34.76
CA PHE A 354 24.19 9.49 -33.64
C PHE A 354 25.70 9.21 -33.56
N ARG A 355 26.32 8.92 -34.72
CA ARG A 355 27.77 8.67 -34.80
C ARG A 355 28.58 9.94 -34.54
N SER A 356 28.23 11.07 -35.17
CA SER A 356 28.99 12.32 -35.01
C SER A 356 28.97 12.78 -33.56
N HIS A 357 27.84 12.61 -32.86
CA HIS A 357 27.69 13.04 -31.48
C HIS A 357 28.61 12.27 -30.51
N LEU A 358 28.69 10.95 -30.67
CA LEU A 358 29.50 10.07 -29.81
C LEU A 358 31.00 10.37 -29.87
N TYR A 359 31.51 10.80 -31.04
CA TYR A 359 32.93 11.06 -31.23
C TYR A 359 33.31 12.55 -31.09
N LEU A 360 32.47 13.48 -31.54
CA LEU A 360 32.82 14.92 -31.61
C LEU A 360 32.41 15.73 -30.39
N THR A 361 31.47 15.23 -29.58
CA THR A 361 30.87 16.00 -28.47
C THR A 361 31.27 15.37 -27.15
N LYS A 362 32.27 15.97 -26.48
CA LYS A 362 32.67 15.72 -25.07
C LYS A 362 32.24 14.33 -24.55
N PRO A 363 32.89 13.25 -25.01
CA PRO A 363 32.41 11.87 -24.79
C PRO A 363 32.19 11.52 -23.32
N TYR A 364 32.93 12.16 -22.41
CA TYR A 364 32.79 12.03 -20.96
C TYR A 364 31.43 12.49 -20.39
N TRP A 365 30.66 13.32 -21.10
CA TRP A 365 29.28 13.67 -20.73
C TRP A 365 28.23 12.85 -21.47
N THR A 366 28.49 12.54 -22.73
CA THR A 366 27.55 11.86 -23.64
C THR A 366 27.38 10.39 -23.30
N VAL A 367 28.48 9.67 -23.07
CA VAL A 367 28.47 8.22 -22.83
C VAL A 367 27.72 7.86 -21.55
N PRO A 368 27.92 8.55 -20.41
CA PRO A 368 27.15 8.27 -19.20
C PRO A 368 25.63 8.40 -19.38
N ILE A 369 25.15 9.41 -20.11
CA ILE A 369 23.71 9.62 -20.32
C ILE A 369 23.09 8.45 -21.10
N HIS A 370 23.74 8.00 -22.17
CA HIS A 370 23.30 6.82 -22.92
C HIS A 370 23.36 5.55 -22.08
N LEU A 371 24.41 5.37 -21.28
CA LEU A 371 24.55 4.21 -20.39
C LEU A 371 23.45 4.19 -19.32
N THR A 372 23.16 5.33 -18.68
CA THR A 372 22.07 5.45 -17.72
C THR A 372 20.73 5.08 -18.35
N MET A 373 20.42 5.60 -19.54
CA MET A 373 19.17 5.26 -20.23
C MET A 373 19.12 3.80 -20.68
N LEU A 374 20.26 3.22 -21.05
CA LEU A 374 20.36 1.79 -21.37
C LEU A 374 20.08 0.93 -20.12
N LEU A 375 20.62 1.29 -18.96
CA LEU A 375 20.35 0.61 -17.69
C LEU A 375 18.87 0.69 -17.31
N LEU A 376 18.24 1.87 -17.46
CA LEU A 376 16.81 2.04 -17.22
C LEU A 376 15.96 1.23 -18.21
N PHE A 377 16.40 1.14 -19.47
CA PHE A 377 15.76 0.28 -20.47
C PHE A 377 15.86 -1.20 -20.10
N PHE A 378 17.04 -1.67 -19.65
CA PHE A 378 17.18 -3.04 -19.15
C PHE A 378 16.32 -3.30 -17.91
N TRP A 379 16.20 -2.34 -17.01
CA TRP A 379 15.28 -2.43 -15.87
C TRP A 379 13.82 -2.56 -16.33
N GLN A 380 13.38 -1.79 -17.34
CA GLN A 380 12.05 -1.92 -17.91
C GLN A 380 11.82 -3.30 -18.55
N VAL A 381 12.79 -3.81 -19.32
CA VAL A 381 12.74 -5.17 -19.91
C VAL A 381 12.69 -6.24 -18.82
N PHE A 382 13.52 -6.12 -17.78
CA PHE A 382 13.52 -7.02 -16.64
C PHE A 382 12.16 -6.99 -15.91
N SER A 383 11.53 -5.83 -15.79
CA SER A 383 10.17 -5.75 -15.22
C SER A 383 9.12 -6.51 -16.05
N CYS A 384 9.30 -6.60 -17.38
CA CYS A 384 8.45 -7.43 -18.24
C CYS A 384 8.69 -8.93 -17.99
N TYR A 385 9.94 -9.32 -17.73
CA TYR A 385 10.27 -10.69 -17.35
C TYR A 385 9.65 -11.09 -16.00
N ILE A 386 9.70 -10.19 -15.01
CA ILE A 386 9.00 -10.40 -13.73
C ILE A 386 7.50 -10.54 -13.95
N LEU A 387 6.89 -9.66 -14.76
CA LEU A 387 5.46 -9.76 -15.10
C LEU A 387 5.11 -11.12 -15.71
N LEU A 388 5.91 -11.60 -16.67
CA LEU A 388 5.74 -12.91 -17.29
C LEU A 388 5.83 -14.06 -16.28
N LYS A 389 6.79 -13.98 -15.36
CA LYS A 389 6.99 -15.01 -14.33
C LYS A 389 5.88 -15.02 -13.27
N THR A 390 5.32 -13.86 -12.95
CA THR A 390 4.29 -13.73 -11.90
C THR A 390 2.88 -13.97 -12.43
N TYR A 391 2.57 -13.49 -13.64
CA TYR A 391 1.19 -13.43 -14.17
C TYR A 391 1.02 -14.15 -15.52
N GLY A 392 2.05 -14.84 -15.98
CA GLY A 392 2.00 -15.68 -17.18
C GLY A 392 2.13 -14.94 -18.51
N THR A 393 1.96 -15.69 -19.59
CA THR A 393 2.14 -15.22 -20.98
C THR A 393 1.10 -14.20 -21.40
N LEU A 394 -0.15 -14.35 -20.93
CA LEU A 394 -1.23 -13.42 -21.22
C LEU A 394 -0.87 -12.00 -20.76
N ALA A 395 -0.37 -11.87 -19.52
CA ALA A 395 0.08 -10.61 -18.95
C ALA A 395 1.20 -9.98 -19.78
N PHE A 396 2.15 -10.80 -20.26
CA PHE A 396 3.29 -10.32 -21.02
C PHE A 396 2.88 -9.69 -22.36
N PHE A 397 1.96 -10.31 -23.10
CA PHE A 397 1.51 -9.77 -24.39
C PHE A 397 0.47 -8.65 -24.24
N LEU A 398 -0.44 -8.77 -23.27
CA LEU A 398 -1.46 -7.78 -22.98
C LEU A 398 -1.02 -6.81 -21.88
N SER A 399 0.20 -6.25 -22.00
CA SER A 399 0.68 -5.19 -21.11
C SER A 399 1.17 -3.95 -21.86
N PRO A 400 0.27 -2.98 -22.13
CA PRO A 400 0.66 -1.74 -22.78
C PRO A 400 1.69 -0.93 -21.98
N ILE A 401 1.61 -0.93 -20.64
CA ILE A 401 2.54 -0.18 -19.78
C ILE A 401 3.89 -0.88 -19.59
N LYS A 402 3.96 -2.21 -19.69
CA LYS A 402 5.24 -2.93 -19.60
C LYS A 402 5.81 -3.16 -20.99
N THR A 403 5.34 -4.19 -21.67
CA THR A 403 5.85 -4.61 -22.97
C THR A 403 5.61 -3.55 -24.04
N GLY A 404 4.45 -2.88 -24.03
CA GLY A 404 4.15 -1.79 -24.96
C GLY A 404 5.12 -0.60 -24.83
N VAL A 405 5.53 -0.26 -23.60
CA VAL A 405 6.51 0.82 -23.35
C VAL A 405 7.91 0.45 -23.84
N VAL A 406 8.31 -0.83 -23.77
CA VAL A 406 9.56 -1.31 -24.36
C VAL A 406 9.55 -1.08 -25.88
N ALA A 407 8.48 -1.51 -26.55
CA ALA A 407 8.31 -1.34 -27.99
C ALA A 407 8.27 0.15 -28.39
N LEU A 408 7.49 0.96 -27.66
CA LEU A 408 7.43 2.41 -27.85
C LEU A 408 8.80 3.06 -27.70
N THR A 409 9.59 2.67 -26.69
CA THR A 409 10.92 3.23 -26.46
C THR A 409 11.85 2.95 -27.64
N LEU A 410 11.92 1.71 -28.10
CA LEU A 410 12.73 1.34 -29.27
C LEU A 410 12.30 2.12 -30.52
N PHE A 411 11.00 2.23 -30.74
CA PHE A 411 10.43 2.99 -31.85
C PHE A 411 10.78 4.49 -31.76
N LEU A 412 10.60 5.12 -30.61
CA LEU A 412 10.93 6.53 -30.40
C LEU A 412 12.42 6.80 -30.63
N VAL A 413 13.30 5.98 -30.05
CA VAL A 413 14.75 6.13 -30.23
C VAL A 413 15.14 5.98 -31.70
N TYR A 414 14.61 4.98 -32.39
CA TYR A 414 14.82 4.81 -33.83
C TYR A 414 14.37 6.06 -34.61
N ARG A 415 13.15 6.55 -34.35
CA ARG A 415 12.58 7.71 -35.05
C ARG A 415 13.32 9.00 -34.78
N ILE A 416 13.86 9.23 -33.58
CA ILE A 416 14.66 10.44 -33.28
C ILE A 416 15.87 10.53 -34.22
N TRP A 417 16.53 9.40 -34.49
CA TRP A 417 17.78 9.39 -35.25
C TRP A 417 17.60 9.22 -36.75
N THR A 418 16.46 8.69 -37.22
CA THR A 418 16.19 8.49 -38.65
C THR A 418 15.26 9.54 -39.26
N MET A 419 14.47 10.26 -38.46
CA MET A 419 13.48 11.19 -39.01
C MET A 419 14.12 12.42 -39.65
N GLU A 420 13.69 12.71 -40.87
CA GLU A 420 13.83 14.02 -41.51
C GLU A 420 12.49 14.75 -41.44
N SER A 421 12.44 15.86 -40.72
CA SER A 421 11.24 16.69 -40.60
C SER A 421 11.56 18.13 -40.99
N ILE A 422 10.70 18.73 -41.82
CA ILE A 422 10.77 20.15 -42.19
C ILE A 422 10.80 21.02 -40.92
N LEU A 423 9.99 20.66 -39.92
CA LEU A 423 9.93 21.35 -38.65
C LEU A 423 11.25 21.26 -37.88
N LEU A 424 11.87 20.07 -37.86
CA LEU A 424 13.18 19.88 -37.24
C LEU A 424 14.26 20.73 -37.94
N ARG A 425 14.22 20.81 -39.28
CA ARG A 425 15.12 21.68 -40.07
C ARG A 425 14.91 23.17 -39.75
N THR A 426 13.67 23.62 -39.54
CA THR A 426 13.41 25.01 -39.10
C THR A 426 14.01 25.30 -37.72
N PHE A 427 13.90 24.37 -36.77
CA PHE A 427 14.51 24.52 -35.46
C PHE A 427 16.03 24.48 -35.49
N THR A 428 16.64 23.74 -36.43
CA THR A 428 18.09 23.76 -36.66
C THR A 428 18.58 25.13 -37.13
N LEU A 429 17.81 25.81 -37.97
CA LEU A 429 18.12 27.17 -38.40
C LEU A 429 17.96 28.18 -37.25
N ASP A 430 16.94 28.01 -36.41
CA ASP A 430 16.67 28.90 -35.26
C ASP A 430 17.74 28.82 -34.15
N ILE A 431 18.48 27.69 -34.05
CA ILE A 431 19.51 27.46 -33.02
C ILE A 431 20.92 27.90 -33.45
N LYS A 432 21.17 28.00 -34.77
CA LYS A 432 22.42 28.46 -35.36
C LYS A 432 22.43 29.99 -35.42
#